data_AF-A0A433KZ55-F1
#
_entry.id   AF-A0A433KZ55-F1
#
_cell.length_a   1.000
_cell.length_b   1.000
_cell.length_c   1.000
_cell.angle_alpha   90.00
_cell.angle_beta   90.00
_cell.angle_gamma   90.00
#
_symmetry.space_group_name_H-M   'P 1'
#
loop_
_entity.id
_entity.type
_entity.pdbx_description
1 polymer ?
#
loop_
_entity_poly.entity_id
_entity_poly.type
_entity_poly.pdbx_seq_one_letter_code
_entity_poly.pdbx_strand_id
1 'polypeptide(L)'
;MKLSVILGLLFLVVSSASFSHSSWQASHSCFKPVKPYEFQSQWEANMFNNEVDVYRNCIEQFVSEQENAIQTHSGALDEAIDEWNDFVNFELNISLLN
;
A
#
# COMPACT_ATOMS: atom_id res chain seq x y z
N MET A 1 44.30 12.59 12.10
CA MET A 1 43.16 13.16 12.84
C MET A 1 42.22 13.98 11.96
N LYS A 2 42.65 15.09 11.35
CA LYS A 2 41.75 15.95 10.53
C LYS A 2 41.06 15.20 9.38
N LEU A 3 41.80 14.38 8.63
CA LEU A 3 41.24 13.60 7.50
C LEU A 3 40.28 12.50 7.97
N SER A 4 40.58 11.80 9.07
CA SER A 4 39.73 10.76 9.63
C SER A 4 38.42 11.30 10.20
N VAL A 5 38.44 12.51 10.76
CA VAL A 5 37.23 13.22 11.24
C VAL A 5 36.37 13.68 10.06
N ILE A 6 37.00 14.19 8.98
CA ILE A 6 36.28 14.58 7.75
C ILE A 6 35.66 13.36 7.06
N LEU A 7 36.36 12.22 7.01
CA LEU A 7 35.84 10.99 6.42
C LEU A 7 34.68 10.40 7.24
N GLY A 8 34.76 10.49 8.57
CA GLY A 8 33.66 10.08 9.47
C GLY A 8 32.43 11.00 9.35
N LEU A 9 32.64 12.31 9.20
CA LEU A 9 31.56 13.27 8.94
C LEU A 9 30.90 13.07 7.58
N LEU A 10 31.65 12.69 6.54
CA LEU A 10 31.09 12.37 5.22
C LEU A 10 30.20 11.12 5.27
N PHE A 11 30.56 10.12 6.07
CA PHE A 11 29.79 8.88 6.21
C PHE A 11 28.45 9.07 6.94
N LEU A 12 28.36 10.06 7.84
CA LEU A 12 27.14 10.41 8.58
C LEU A 12 26.10 11.16 7.71
N VAL A 13 26.53 11.86 6.66
CA VAL A 13 25.62 12.63 5.79
C VAL A 13 24.91 11.73 4.76
N VAL A 14 25.50 10.59 4.40
CA VAL A 14 24.90 9.65 3.42
C VAL A 14 23.79 8.79 4.04
N SER A 15 23.83 8.56 5.36
CA SER A 15 22.85 7.72 6.06
C SER A 15 21.51 8.43 6.35
N SER A 16 21.42 9.75 6.16
CA SER A 16 20.17 10.51 6.25
C SER A 16 19.40 10.59 4.94
N ALA A 17 19.83 9.90 3.88
CA ALA A 17 18.97 9.62 2.74
C ALA A 17 17.94 8.54 3.13
N SER A 18 17.16 8.82 4.17
CA SER A 18 15.87 8.18 4.37
C SER A 18 15.09 8.48 3.10
N PHE A 19 14.85 7.44 2.30
CA PHE A 19 13.86 7.49 1.25
C PHE A 19 12.60 8.06 1.90
N SER A 20 12.27 9.29 1.54
CA SER A 20 10.97 9.85 1.85
C SER A 20 10.01 8.82 1.28
N HIS A 21 9.32 8.08 2.14
CA HIS A 21 8.15 7.33 1.75
C HIS A 21 7.14 8.42 1.39
N SER A 22 7.28 8.96 0.17
CA SER A 22 6.20 9.67 -0.48
C SER A 22 4.99 8.80 -0.21
N SER A 23 3.96 9.40 0.39
CA SER A 23 2.68 8.75 0.60
C SER A 23 2.09 8.46 -0.77
N TRP A 24 2.62 7.43 -1.44
CA TRP A 24 2.09 6.82 -2.65
C TRP A 24 0.85 6.08 -2.19
N GLN A 25 -0.24 6.82 -2.06
CA GLN A 25 -1.54 6.22 -1.97
C GLN A 25 -1.80 5.52 -3.29
N ALA A 26 -2.16 4.23 -3.23
CA ALA A 26 -2.52 3.48 -4.42
C ALA A 26 -3.67 4.18 -5.15
N SER A 27 -3.60 4.19 -6.47
CA SER A 27 -4.61 4.77 -7.34
C SER A 27 -4.88 3.84 -8.51
N HIS A 28 -6.10 3.86 -9.02
CA HIS A 28 -6.47 3.09 -10.20
C HIS A 28 -6.42 3.92 -11.49
N SER A 29 -6.27 3.23 -12.62
CA SER A 29 -6.40 3.80 -13.97
C SER A 29 -7.82 3.65 -14.57
N CYS A 30 -8.82 3.26 -13.77
CA CYS A 30 -10.19 3.05 -14.24
C CYS A 30 -10.81 4.31 -14.85
N PHE A 31 -11.51 4.13 -15.98
CA PHE A 31 -12.16 5.21 -16.70
C PHE A 31 -13.65 5.27 -16.40
N LYS A 32 -14.07 6.35 -15.74
CA LYS A 32 -15.48 6.59 -15.48
C LYS A 32 -16.21 6.96 -16.79
N PRO A 33 -17.28 6.25 -17.17
CA PRO A 33 -18.04 6.60 -18.36
C PRO A 33 -18.81 7.90 -18.18
N VAL A 34 -18.99 8.64 -19.28
CA VAL A 34 -19.74 9.90 -19.30
C VAL A 34 -21.16 9.59 -19.73
N LYS A 35 -22.13 9.84 -18.84
CA LYS A 35 -23.53 9.67 -19.16
C LYS A 35 -24.00 10.77 -20.13
N PRO A 36 -24.61 10.43 -21.29
CA PRO A 36 -25.26 11.41 -22.14
C PRO A 36 -26.41 12.13 -21.41
N TYR A 37 -26.70 13.38 -21.79
CA TYR A 37 -27.86 14.11 -21.25
C TYR A 37 -29.17 13.36 -21.52
N GLU A 38 -29.31 12.83 -22.73
CA GLU A 38 -30.42 11.98 -23.17
C GLU A 38 -29.88 10.96 -24.18
N PHE A 39 -30.38 9.72 -24.13
CA PHE A 39 -30.03 8.68 -25.09
C PHE A 39 -30.82 8.86 -26.38
N GLN A 40 -30.13 8.87 -27.51
CA GLN A 40 -30.72 9.00 -28.85
C GLN A 40 -31.22 7.66 -29.40
N SER A 41 -30.83 6.54 -28.78
CA SER A 41 -31.25 5.20 -29.19
C SER A 41 -31.06 4.15 -28.09
N GLN A 42 -31.72 3.00 -28.25
CA GLN A 42 -31.48 1.84 -27.38
C GLN A 42 -30.05 1.32 -27.50
N TRP A 43 -29.43 1.43 -28.68
CA TRP A 43 -28.04 1.03 -28.88
C TRP A 43 -27.09 1.86 -28.02
N GLU A 44 -27.31 3.17 -27.95
CA GLU A 44 -26.49 4.07 -27.12
C GLU A 44 -26.65 3.76 -25.63
N ALA A 45 -27.88 3.49 -25.18
CA ALA A 45 -28.14 3.06 -23.80
C ALA A 45 -27.42 1.73 -23.46
N ASN A 46 -27.44 0.77 -24.39
CA ASN A 46 -26.76 -0.52 -24.21
C ASN A 46 -25.24 -0.35 -24.15
N MET A 47 -24.67 0.51 -25.00
CA MET A 47 -23.23 0.82 -24.97
C MET A 47 -22.83 1.47 -23.65
N PHE A 48 -23.56 2.49 -23.19
CA PHE A 48 -23.29 3.13 -21.89
C PHE A 48 -23.35 2.12 -20.73
N ASN A 49 -24.34 1.22 -20.72
CA ASN A 49 -24.43 0.18 -19.70
C ASN A 49 -23.22 -0.77 -19.73
N ASN A 50 -22.73 -1.12 -20.92
CA ASN A 50 -21.52 -1.92 -21.05
C ASN A 50 -20.29 -1.19 -20.50
N GLU A 51 -20.14 0.10 -20.77
CA GLU A 51 -19.04 0.91 -20.22
C GLU A 51 -19.12 1.02 -18.69
N VAL A 52 -20.34 1.14 -18.13
CA VAL A 52 -20.58 1.11 -16.68
C VAL A 52 -20.15 -0.23 -16.08
N ASP A 53 -20.47 -1.34 -16.73
CA ASP A 53 -20.04 -2.68 -16.28
C ASP A 53 -18.51 -2.81 -16.30
N VAL A 54 -17.85 -2.34 -17.36
CA VAL A 54 -16.39 -2.32 -17.46
C VAL A 54 -15.76 -1.47 -16.36
N TYR A 55 -16.29 -0.27 -16.11
CA TYR A 55 -15.81 0.60 -15.05
C TYR A 55 -15.98 -0.02 -13.66
N ARG A 56 -17.16 -0.60 -13.37
CA ARG A 56 -17.41 -1.30 -12.10
C ARG A 56 -16.40 -2.41 -11.88
N ASN A 57 -16.20 -3.29 -12.87
CA ASN A 57 -15.28 -4.41 -12.76
C ASN A 57 -13.83 -3.93 -12.50
N CYS A 58 -13.41 -2.83 -13.13
CA CYS A 58 -12.09 -2.25 -12.87
C CYS A 58 -11.95 -1.77 -11.42
N ILE A 59 -12.95 -1.08 -10.88
CA ILE A 59 -12.95 -0.61 -9.50
C ILE A 59 -12.93 -1.80 -8.51
N GLU A 60 -13.72 -2.84 -8.77
CA GLU A 60 -13.75 -4.05 -7.95
C GLU A 60 -12.41 -4.77 -7.93
N GLN A 61 -11.71 -4.85 -9.07
CA GLN A 61 -10.36 -5.41 -9.13
C GLN A 61 -9.37 -4.60 -8.29
N PHE A 62 -9.39 -3.27 -8.43
CA PHE A 62 -8.53 -2.41 -7.63
C PHE A 62 -8.77 -2.59 -6.13
N VAL A 63 -10.03 -2.63 -5.70
CA VAL A 63 -10.38 -2.86 -4.28
C VAL A 63 -9.85 -4.22 -3.81
N SER A 64 -10.09 -5.28 -4.58
CA SER A 64 -9.61 -6.63 -4.26
C SER A 64 -8.09 -6.70 -4.11
N GLU A 65 -7.34 -6.03 -4.99
CA GLU A 65 -5.88 -5.92 -4.90
C GLU A 65 -5.45 -5.22 -3.60
N GLN A 66 -6.14 -4.14 -3.21
CA GLN A 66 -5.83 -3.44 -1.96
C GLN A 66 -6.18 -4.28 -0.72
N GLU A 67 -7.28 -5.02 -0.73
CA GLU A 67 -7.64 -5.93 0.36
C GLU A 67 -6.61 -7.05 0.54
N ASN A 68 -6.08 -7.59 -0.57
CA ASN A 68 -5.00 -8.57 -0.52
C ASN A 68 -3.71 -7.97 0.06
N ALA A 69 -3.36 -6.74 -0.35
CA ALA A 69 -2.20 -6.04 0.20
C ALA A 69 -2.36 -5.78 1.71
N ILE A 70 -3.55 -5.38 2.18
CA ILE A 70 -3.85 -5.22 3.60
C ILE A 70 -3.66 -6.54 4.36
N GLN A 71 -4.14 -7.67 3.82
CA GLN A 71 -3.97 -8.98 4.46
C GLN A 71 -2.49 -9.35 4.57
N THR A 72 -1.73 -9.16 3.49
CA THR A 72 -0.29 -9.45 3.47
C THR A 72 0.47 -8.60 4.50
N HIS A 73 0.16 -7.31 4.57
CA HIS A 73 0.78 -6.42 5.55
C HIS A 73 0.35 -6.75 6.98
N SER A 74 -0.90 -7.13 7.20
CA SER A 74 -1.38 -7.56 8.52
C SER A 74 -0.66 -8.82 8.99
N GLY A 75 -0.46 -9.81 8.11
CA GLY A 75 0.33 -11.01 8.43
C GLY A 75 1.77 -10.67 8.82
N ALA A 76 2.43 -9.74 8.11
CA ALA A 76 3.78 -9.30 8.47
C ALA A 76 3.83 -8.58 9.84
N LEU A 77 2.76 -7.87 10.22
CA LEU A 77 2.66 -7.26 11.55
C LEU A 77 2.50 -8.34 12.63
N ASP A 78 1.65 -9.34 12.39
CA ASP A 78 1.42 -10.45 13.32
C ASP A 78 2.72 -11.25 13.52
N GLU A 79 3.44 -11.58 12.45
CA GLU A 79 4.75 -12.25 12.52
C GLU A 79 5.78 -11.46 13.35
N ALA A 80 5.83 -10.13 13.18
CA ALA A 80 6.74 -9.28 13.96
C ALA A 80 6.35 -9.19 15.45
N ILE A 81 5.05 -9.20 15.75
CA ILE A 81 4.55 -9.27 17.13
C ILE A 81 4.91 -10.61 17.76
N ASP A 82 4.73 -11.70 17.03
CA ASP A 82 5.07 -13.05 17.50
C ASP A 82 6.58 -13.19 17.75
N GLU A 83 7.44 -12.69 16.85
CA GLU A 83 8.89 -12.67 17.05
C GLU A 83 9.27 -11.93 18.35
N TRP A 84 8.64 -10.78 18.61
CA TRP A 84 8.88 -10.04 19.85
C TRP A 84 8.41 -10.82 21.09
N ASN A 85 7.22 -11.40 21.03
CA ASN A 85 6.68 -12.18 22.12
C ASN A 85 7.56 -13.40 22.44
N ASP A 86 8.06 -14.08 21.41
CA ASP A 86 9.00 -15.20 21.55
C ASP A 86 10.31 -14.74 22.20
N PHE A 87 10.88 -13.63 21.75
CA PHE A 87 12.07 -13.06 22.36
C PHE A 87 11.86 -12.76 23.86
N VAL A 88 10.75 -12.12 24.21
CA VAL A 88 10.45 -11.78 25.60
C VAL A 88 10.23 -13.02 26.47
N ASN A 89 9.51 -14.02 25.97
CA ASN A 89 9.17 -15.22 26.71
C ASN A 89 10.36 -16.18 26.87
N PHE A 90 11.16 -16.38 25.82
CA PHE A 90 12.20 -17.40 25.79
C PHE A 90 13.59 -16.85 26.10
N GLU A 91 13.93 -15.64 25.63
CA GLU A 91 15.27 -15.07 25.82
C GLU A 91 15.34 -14.19 27.07
N LEU A 92 14.29 -13.40 27.33
CA LEU A 92 14.25 -12.52 28.50
C LEU A 92 13.61 -13.16 29.74
N ASN A 93 12.86 -14.26 29.57
CA ASN A 93 12.14 -14.98 30.63
C ASN A 93 11.24 -14.06 31.48
N ILE A 94 10.58 -13.09 30.80
CA ILE A 94 9.58 -12.21 31.39
C ILE A 94 8.25 -12.62 30.78
N SER A 95 7.34 -13.19 31.56
CA SER A 95 5.98 -13.44 31.06
C SER A 95 5.24 -12.12 30.92
N LEU A 96 4.88 -11.72 29.70
CA LEU A 96 3.90 -10.65 29.51
C LEU A 96 2.55 -11.19 30.00
N LEU A 97 2.12 -10.73 31.18
CA LEU A 97 0.79 -11.02 31.70
C LEU A 97 -0.22 -10.34 30.77
N ASN A 98 -1.10 -11.19 30.22
CA ASN A 98 -2.27 -10.87 29.40
C ASN A 98 -3.02 -9.61 29.82
#